data_AF-A0A7U7PWE4-F1
#
_entry.id   AF-A0A7U7PWE4-F1
#
_cell.length_a   1.000
_cell.length_b   1.000
_cell.length_c   1.000
_cell.angle_alpha   90.00
_cell.angle_beta   90.00
_cell.angle_gamma   90.00
#
_symmetry.space_group_name_H-M   'P 1'
#
loop_
_entity.id
_entity.type
_entity.pdbx_description
1 polymer ?
#
loop_
_entity_poly.entity_id
_entity_poly.type
_entity_poly.pdbx_seq_one_letter_code
_entity_poly.pdbx_strand_id
1 'polypeptide(L)'
;MDELVQDFKDMEKIDHTSEDSYIEKLLKRSYEKLQRDYGKFDIDKNLIGRELVLNRARYAYQDLLEYFNENYRVDLIDFGISLVEVEDDEETI
;
A
#
# COMPACT_ATOMS: atom_id res chain seq x y z
N MET A 1 -5.74 -11.54 -0.14
CA MET A 1 -6.68 -10.41 -0.32
C MET A 1 -7.71 -10.40 0.80
N ASP A 2 -8.37 -11.52 1.10
CA ASP A 2 -9.34 -11.61 2.21
C ASP A 2 -8.77 -11.17 3.57
N GLU A 3 -7.54 -11.57 3.90
CA GLU A 3 -6.85 -11.10 5.10
C GLU A 3 -6.65 -9.57 5.12
N LEU A 4 -6.35 -8.96 3.97
CA LEU A 4 -6.16 -7.52 3.86
C LEU A 4 -7.48 -6.75 3.98
N VAL A 5 -8.58 -7.35 3.50
CA VAL A 5 -9.94 -6.82 3.74
C VAL A 5 -10.25 -6.87 5.24
N GLN A 6 -9.88 -7.96 5.93
CA GLN A 6 -10.08 -8.06 7.37
C GLN A 6 -9.23 -7.03 8.14
N ASP A 7 -7.94 -6.89 7.82
CA ASP A 7 -7.06 -5.87 8.43
C ASP A 7 -7.64 -4.45 8.28
N PHE A 8 -8.16 -4.14 7.09
CA PHE A 8 -8.80 -2.86 6.81
C PHE A 8 -10.05 -2.65 7.67
N LYS A 9 -10.89 -3.68 7.77
CA LYS A 9 -12.11 -3.64 8.58
C LYS A 9 -11.80 -3.47 10.06
N ASP A 10 -10.77 -4.12 10.56
CA ASP A 10 -10.31 -3.98 11.94
C ASP A 10 -9.81 -2.55 12.20
N MET A 11 -9.08 -1.96 11.25
CA MET A 11 -8.60 -0.57 11.32
C MET A 11 -9.74 0.45 11.35
N GLU A 12 -10.78 0.25 10.54
CA GLU A 12 -11.94 1.13 10.43
C GLU A 12 -13.10 0.77 11.38
N LYS A 13 -12.95 -0.30 12.19
CA LYS A 13 -13.96 -0.83 13.10
C LYS A 13 -15.27 -1.23 12.39
N ILE A 14 -15.15 -1.85 11.22
CA ILE A 14 -16.26 -2.35 10.41
C ILE A 14 -16.51 -3.83 10.76
N ASP A 15 -17.69 -4.16 11.30
CA ASP A 15 -18.03 -5.52 11.75
C ASP A 15 -18.97 -6.28 10.79
N HIS A 16 -19.43 -5.64 9.72
CA HIS A 16 -20.35 -6.21 8.73
C HIS A 16 -19.66 -6.52 7.39
N THR A 17 -20.33 -7.27 6.51
CA THR A 17 -19.78 -7.70 5.21
C THR A 17 -20.32 -6.94 3.99
N SER A 18 -21.28 -6.03 4.18
CA SER A 18 -21.93 -5.31 3.07
C SER A 18 -20.99 -4.46 2.21
N GLU A 19 -19.81 -4.12 2.74
CA GLU A 19 -18.82 -3.27 2.08
C GLU A 19 -17.58 -4.03 1.61
N ASP A 20 -17.49 -5.35 1.84
CA ASP A 20 -16.27 -6.13 1.58
C ASP A 20 -15.80 -6.01 0.12
N SER A 21 -16.73 -6.10 -0.84
CA SER A 21 -16.40 -5.94 -2.27
C SER A 21 -15.93 -4.52 -2.63
N TYR A 22 -16.41 -3.50 -1.91
CA TYR A 22 -15.96 -2.13 -2.11
C TYR A 22 -14.56 -1.94 -1.53
N ILE A 23 -14.34 -2.39 -0.30
CA ILE A 23 -13.04 -2.36 0.39
C ILE A 23 -11.98 -3.10 -0.44
N GLU A 24 -12.30 -4.29 -0.95
CA GLU A 24 -11.40 -5.07 -1.81
C GLU A 24 -10.97 -4.28 -3.07
N LYS A 25 -11.90 -3.55 -3.69
CA LYS A 25 -11.59 -2.70 -4.86
C LYS A 25 -10.67 -1.55 -4.49
N LEU A 26 -10.85 -0.92 -3.34
CA LEU A 26 -9.98 0.16 -2.86
C LEU A 26 -8.57 -0.36 -2.58
N LEU A 27 -8.45 -1.50 -1.91
CA LEU A 27 -7.17 -2.14 -1.62
C LEU A 27 -6.42 -2.54 -2.90
N LYS A 28 -7.10 -3.16 -3.86
CA LYS A 28 -6.52 -3.49 -5.18
C LYS A 28 -5.99 -2.25 -5.91
N ARG A 29 -6.81 -1.19 -5.99
CA ARG A 29 -6.39 0.08 -6.63
C ARG A 29 -5.20 0.72 -5.92
N SER A 30 -5.15 0.63 -4.59
CA SER A 30 -4.02 1.15 -3.80
C SER A 30 -2.75 0.34 -4.03
N TYR A 31 -2.84 -0.99 -4.04
CA TYR A 31 -1.71 -1.86 -4.33
C TYR A 31 -1.15 -1.63 -5.74
N GLU A 32 -2.02 -1.62 -6.75
CA GLU A 32 -1.62 -1.36 -8.14
C GLU A 32 -1.01 0.05 -8.33
N LYS A 33 -1.53 1.07 -7.61
CA LYS A 33 -0.97 2.42 -7.66
C LYS A 33 0.45 2.43 -7.11
N LEU A 34 0.64 1.87 -5.91
CA LEU A 34 1.95 1.87 -5.25
C LEU A 34 2.97 1.05 -6.04
N GLN A 35 2.58 -0.11 -6.58
CA GLN A 35 3.48 -0.90 -7.42
C GLN A 35 3.91 -0.15 -8.69
N ARG A 36 2.98 0.58 -9.32
CA ARG A 36 3.27 1.33 -10.53
C ARG A 36 4.23 2.49 -10.27
N ASP A 37 4.08 3.18 -9.15
CA ASP A 37 4.84 4.40 -8.89
C ASP A 37 6.21 4.12 -8.25
N TYR A 38 6.30 3.10 -7.39
CA TYR A 38 7.47 2.87 -6.52
C TYR A 38 8.21 1.57 -6.81
N GLY A 39 7.65 0.68 -7.62
CA GLY A 39 8.24 -0.62 -7.94
C GLY A 39 7.45 -1.80 -7.39
N LYS A 40 7.73 -2.99 -7.91
CA LYS A 40 7.01 -4.21 -7.51
C LYS A 40 7.43 -4.63 -6.11
N PHE A 41 6.45 -5.02 -5.31
CA PHE A 41 6.65 -5.63 -4.01
C PHE A 41 5.61 -6.70 -3.75
N ASP A 42 5.99 -7.69 -2.95
CA ASP A 42 5.12 -8.74 -2.45
C ASP A 42 4.38 -8.22 -1.21
N ILE A 43 3.05 -8.09 -1.29
CA ILE A 43 2.22 -7.50 -0.23
C ILE A 43 2.19 -8.35 1.05
N ASP A 44 2.49 -9.64 0.95
CA ASP A 44 2.50 -10.54 2.10
C ASP A 44 3.87 -10.58 2.80
N LYS A 45 4.92 -10.03 2.17
CA LYS A 45 6.29 -10.00 2.71
C LYS A 45 6.78 -8.60 3.05
N ASN A 46 6.32 -7.58 2.33
CA ASN A 46 6.73 -6.20 2.54
C ASN A 46 5.73 -5.49 3.46
N LEU A 47 6.01 -5.48 4.77
CA LEU A 47 5.15 -4.89 5.79
C LEU A 47 4.89 -3.39 5.56
N ILE A 48 5.91 -2.64 5.14
CA ILE A 48 5.79 -1.20 4.84
C ILE A 48 4.85 -1.00 3.65
N GLY A 49 5.04 -1.77 2.58
CA GLY A 49 4.16 -1.74 1.41
C GLY A 49 2.72 -2.10 1.76
N ARG A 50 2.50 -3.12 2.60
CA ARG A 50 1.17 -3.51 3.11
C ARG A 50 0.50 -2.36 3.87
N GLU A 51 1.24 -1.71 4.77
CA GLU A 51 0.74 -0.56 5.54
C GLU A 51 0.37 0.63 4.65
N LEU A 52 1.21 0.96 3.66
CA LEU A 52 0.91 2.02 2.69
C LEU A 52 -0.33 1.71 1.84
N VAL A 53 -0.57 0.44 1.48
CA VAL A 53 -1.80 0.02 0.78
C VAL A 53 -3.03 0.26 1.64
N LEU A 54 -3.00 -0.17 2.90
CA LEU A 54 -4.10 0.02 3.87
C LEU A 54 -4.40 1.50 4.08
N ASN A 55 -3.38 2.32 4.34
CA ASN A 55 -3.53 3.75 4.56
C ASN A 55 -4.04 4.48 3.31
N ARG A 56 -3.55 4.15 2.12
CA ARG A 56 -4.07 4.74 0.87
C ARG A 56 -5.52 4.35 0.62
N ALA A 57 -5.88 3.09 0.88
CA ALA A 57 -7.27 2.65 0.78
C ALA A 57 -8.17 3.36 1.79
N ARG A 58 -7.66 3.65 2.99
CA ARG A 58 -8.39 4.40 4.04
C ARG A 58 -8.69 5.82 3.61
N TYR A 59 -7.69 6.50 3.06
CA TYR A 59 -7.88 7.83 2.50
C TYR A 59 -8.90 7.81 1.35
N ALA A 60 -8.88 6.80 0.49
CA ALA A 60 -9.90 6.64 -0.55
C ALA A 60 -11.31 6.36 0.00
N TYR A 61 -11.40 5.52 1.05
CA TYR A 61 -12.66 5.19 1.71
C TYR A 61 -13.31 6.41 2.36
N GLN A 62 -12.49 7.29 2.94
CA GLN A 62 -12.90 8.50 3.66
C GLN A 62 -13.03 9.74 2.76
N ASP A 63 -12.91 9.59 1.43
CA ASP A 63 -12.94 10.71 0.45
C ASP A 63 -11.83 11.75 0.67
N LEU A 64 -10.66 11.29 1.11
CA LEU A 64 -9.47 12.10 1.41
C LEU A 64 -8.26 11.75 0.52
N LEU A 65 -8.46 10.97 -0.55
CA LEU A 65 -7.36 10.41 -1.35
C LEU A 65 -6.37 11.45 -1.87
N GLU A 66 -6.83 12.67 -2.14
CA GLU A 66 -6.01 13.80 -2.58
C GLU A 66 -4.90 14.21 -1.59
N TYR A 67 -5.10 13.98 -0.29
CA TYR A 67 -4.13 14.32 0.76
C TYR A 67 -3.10 13.22 1.02
N PHE A 68 -3.29 12.00 0.48
CA PHE A 68 -2.45 10.84 0.80
C PHE A 68 -0.98 11.08 0.46
N ASN A 69 -0.69 11.54 -0.76
CA ASN A 69 0.69 11.76 -1.21
C ASN A 69 1.42 12.85 -0.43
N GLU A 70 0.68 13.82 0.10
CA GLU A 70 1.26 14.88 0.92
C GLU A 70 1.57 14.37 2.34
N ASN A 71 0.61 13.70 2.97
CA ASN A 71 0.73 13.24 4.34
C ASN A 71 1.75 12.11 4.51
N TYR A 72 1.90 11.24 3.51
CA TYR A 72 2.85 10.11 3.52
C TYR A 72 4.10 10.38 2.68
N ARG A 73 4.39 11.64 2.33
CA ARG A 73 5.46 11.97 1.37
C ARG A 73 6.81 11.34 1.72
N VAL A 74 7.21 11.42 2.99
CA VAL A 74 8.49 10.88 3.46
C VAL A 74 8.48 9.36 3.34
N ASP A 75 7.46 8.70 3.88
CA ASP A 75 7.33 7.24 3.82
C ASP A 75 7.31 6.71 2.39
N LEU A 76 6.67 7.43 1.47
CA LEU A 76 6.61 7.05 0.05
C LEU A 76 7.97 7.17 -0.65
N ILE A 77 8.76 8.19 -0.31
CA ILE A 77 10.12 8.35 -0.83
C ILE A 77 11.01 7.22 -0.32
N ASP A 78 11.00 7.00 1.00
CA ASP A 78 11.82 5.97 1.64
C ASP A 78 11.42 4.58 1.14
N PHE A 79 10.12 4.32 0.96
CA PHE A 79 9.61 3.10 0.38
C PHE A 79 10.11 2.89 -1.04
N GLY A 80 10.01 3.89 -1.91
CA GLY A 80 10.53 3.82 -3.28
C GLY A 80 12.03 3.51 -3.31
N ILE A 81 12.82 4.18 -2.49
CA ILE A 81 14.28 3.93 -2.37
C ILE A 81 14.54 2.49 -1.91
N SER A 82 13.77 1.98 -0.94
CA SER A 82 13.94 0.61 -0.43
C SER A 82 13.66 -0.48 -1.46
N LEU A 83 12.93 -0.17 -2.54
CA LEU A 83 12.61 -1.11 -3.62
C LEU A 83 13.61 -1.03 -4.78
N VAL A 84 14.52 -0.07 -4.78
CA VAL A 84 15.60 0.00 -5.76
C VAL A 84 16.57 -1.14 -5.44
N GLU A 85 16.67 -2.11 -6.34
CA GLU A 85 17.76 -3.08 -6.31
C GLU A 85 19.07 -2.32 -6.54
N VAL A 86 19.97 -2.39 -5.56
CA VAL A 86 21.34 -1.90 -5.75
C VAL A 86 22.05 -2.99 -6.53
N GLU A 87 22.35 -2.75 -7.81
CA GLU A 87 23.30 -3.59 -8.53
C GLU A 87 24.65 -3.42 -7.83
N ASP A 88 25.11 -4.47 -7.13
CA ASP A 88 26.50 -4.57 -6.74
C ASP A 88 27.29 -4.70 -8.05
N ASP A 89 27.86 -3.59 -8.52
CA ASP A 89 28.92 -3.63 -9.52
C ASP A 89 30.06 -4.46 -8.90
N GLU A 90 30.08 -5.77 -9.17
CA GLU A 90 31.26 -6.60 -8.94
C GLU A 90 32.39 -5.99 -9.79
N GLU A 91 33.19 -5.12 -9.16
CA GLU A 91 34.47 -4.65 -9.70
C GLU A 91 35.27 -5.90 -10.07
N THR A 92 35.23 -6.25 -11.35
CA THR A 92 36.04 -7.33 -11.90
C THR A 92 37.47 -6.79 -11.97
N ILE A 93 38.25 -7.06 -10.92
CA ILE A 93 39.69 -6.76 -10.84
C ILE A 93 40.47 -7.60 -11.85
#